data_AF-A0A1M5SGL8-F1
#
_entry.id   AF-A0A1M5SGL8-F1
#
_cell.length_a   1.000
_cell.length_b   1.000
_cell.length_c   1.000
_cell.angle_alpha   90.00
_cell.angle_beta   90.00
_cell.angle_gamma   90.00
#
_symmetry.space_group_name_H-M   'P 1'
#
loop_
_entity.id
_entity.type
_entity.pdbx_description
1 polymer ?
#
loop_
_entity_poly.entity_id
_entity_poly.type
_entity_poly.pdbx_seq_one_letter_code
_entity_poly.pdbx_strand_id
1 'polypeptide(L)' 'MSIKNLVKTILDIEVSTEDILKLHENPQKYTNSEEDAEKLKELFLLMDLADRQEVDEDGNY' A
#
# COMPACT_ATOMS: atom_id res chain seq x y z
N MET A 1 -4.93 0.67 12.44
CA MET A 1 -4.93 1.79 11.48
C MET A 1 -5.29 1.24 10.11
N SER A 2 -6.13 1.90 9.33
CA SER A 2 -6.45 1.45 7.96
C SER A 2 -5.43 1.97 6.96
N ILE A 3 -5.12 1.20 5.92
CA ILE A 3 -4.17 1.59 4.87
C ILE A 3 -4.49 2.94 4.23
N LYS A 4 -5.79 3.28 4.14
CA LYS A 4 -6.30 4.58 3.69
C LYS A 4 -5.73 5.76 4.48
N ASN A 5 -5.53 5.61 5.78
CA ASN A 5 -4.96 6.67 6.62
C ASN A 5 -3.45 6.82 6.39
N LEU A 6 -2.74 5.72 6.12
CA LEU A 6 -1.31 5.74 5.79
C LEU A 6 -1.07 6.40 4.43
N VAL A 7 -1.82 6.00 3.42
CA VAL A 7 -1.79 6.63 2.09
C VAL A 7 -2.19 8.11 2.17
N LYS A 8 -3.23 8.44 2.95
CA LYS A 8 -3.61 9.84 3.21
C LYS A 8 -2.50 10.64 3.88
N THR A 9 -1.71 10.04 4.77
CA THR A 9 -0.60 10.73 5.42
C THR A 9 0.55 10.99 4.44
N ILE A 10 0.77 10.08 3.49
CA ILE A 10 1.84 10.21 2.48
C ILE A 10 1.47 11.22 1.40
N LEU A 11 0.23 11.16 0.89
CA LEU A 11 -0.21 11.98 -0.24
C LEU A 11 -1.01 13.23 0.17
N ASP A 12 -1.34 13.37 1.45
CA ASP A 12 -2.25 14.40 1.98
C ASP A 12 -3.64 14.45 1.29
N ILE A 13 -4.11 13.29 0.80
CA ILE A 13 -5.42 13.17 0.12
C ILE A 13 -6.26 12.03 0.69
N GLU A 14 -7.58 12.19 0.64
CA GLU A 14 -8.50 11.11 1.00
C GLU A 14 -8.66 10.12 -0.16
N VAL A 15 -8.37 8.84 0.08
CA VAL A 15 -8.28 7.82 -0.97
C VAL A 15 -9.37 6.75 -0.83
N SER A 16 -10.11 6.51 -1.92
CA SER A 16 -11.15 5.48 -2.00
C SER A 16 -10.56 4.08 -2.21
N THR A 17 -11.37 3.02 -2.06
CA THR A 17 -10.89 1.64 -2.28
C THR A 17 -10.49 1.38 -3.74
N GLU A 18 -11.19 1.99 -4.71
CA GLU A 18 -10.84 1.89 -6.13
C GLU A 18 -9.52 2.60 -6.44
N ASP A 19 -9.26 3.72 -5.77
CA ASP A 19 -8.01 4.46 -5.94
C ASP A 19 -6.84 3.72 -5.32
N ILE A 20 -7.03 2.98 -4.22
CA ILE A 20 -5.99 2.15 -3.60
C ILE A 20 -5.50 1.07 -4.58
N LEU A 21 -6.40 0.39 -5.29
CA LEU A 21 -6.01 -0.61 -6.29
C LEU A 21 -5.23 0.04 -7.44
N LYS A 22 -5.67 1.21 -7.92
CA LYS A 22 -4.96 1.96 -8.97
C LYS A 22 -3.60 2.49 -8.50
N LEU A 23 -3.49 2.88 -7.23
CA LEU A 23 -2.24 3.27 -6.57
C LEU A 23 -1.29 2.10 -6.42
N HIS A 24 -1.80 0.88 -6.17
CA HIS A 24 -0.99 -0.33 -6.14
C HIS A 24 -0.46 -0.70 -7.52
N GLU A 25 -1.31 -0.64 -8.56
CA GLU A 25 -0.92 -0.94 -9.95
C GLU A 25 0.09 0.09 -10.50
N ASN A 26 -0.11 1.38 -10.24
CA ASN A 26 0.77 2.42 -10.74
C ASN A 26 0.79 3.68 -9.86
N PRO A 27 1.58 3.69 -8.77
CA PRO A 27 1.60 4.80 -7.81
C PRO A 27 2.14 6.09 -8.42
N GLN A 28 3.09 6.01 -9.38
CA GLN A 28 3.67 7.16 -10.07
C GLN A 28 2.64 8.03 -10.80
N LYS A 29 1.52 7.45 -11.21
CA LYS A 29 0.44 8.19 -11.88
C LYS A 29 -0.36 9.09 -10.94
N TYR A 30 -0.30 8.83 -9.64
CA TYR A 30 -1.11 9.49 -8.61
C TYR A 30 -0.25 10.28 -7.60
N THR A 31 1.07 10.29 -7.79
CA THR A 31 2.04 11.00 -6.97
C THR A 31 2.68 12.14 -7.76
N ASN A 32 2.90 13.27 -7.11
CA ASN A 32 3.58 14.42 -7.75
C ASN A 32 5.12 14.34 -7.61
N SER A 33 5.63 13.45 -6.77
CA SER A 33 7.05 13.24 -6.53
C SER A 33 7.41 11.76 -6.67
N GLU A 34 8.60 11.49 -7.18
CA GLU A 34 9.17 10.14 -7.23
C GLU A 34 9.37 9.57 -5.82
N GLU A 35 9.68 10.42 -4.85
CA GLU A 35 9.80 10.05 -3.42
C GLU A 35 8.49 9.51 -2.84
N ASP A 36 7.36 10.15 -3.18
CA ASP A 36 6.05 9.70 -2.71
C ASP A 36 5.64 8.40 -3.39
N ALA A 37 6.00 8.23 -4.67
CA ALA A 37 5.78 6.99 -5.40
C ALA A 37 6.55 5.81 -4.79
N GLU A 38 7.81 6.03 -4.41
CA GLU A 38 8.63 5.02 -3.73
C GLU A 38 8.06 4.64 -2.37
N LYS A 39 7.69 5.62 -1.53
CA LYS A 39 7.06 5.37 -0.22
C LYS A 39 5.78 4.55 -0.34
N LEU A 40 4.96 4.81 -1.36
CA LEU A 40 3.76 4.01 -1.62
C LEU A 40 4.08 2.60 -2.08
N LYS A 41 5.04 2.45 -3.01
CA LYS A 41 5.51 1.12 -3.44
C LYS A 41 5.99 0.29 -2.27
N GLU A 42 6.77 0.89 -1.38
CA GLU A 42 7.30 0.23 -0.20
C GLU A 42 6.18 -0.16 0.78
N LEU A 43 5.19 0.73 0.99
CA LEU A 43 4.01 0.43 1.81
C LEU A 43 3.21 -0.75 1.26
N PHE A 44 2.95 -0.79 -0.05
CA PHE A 44 2.22 -1.88 -0.68
C PHE A 44 3.01 -3.19 -0.64
N LEU A 45 4.33 -3.14 -0.84
CA LEU A 45 5.18 -4.31 -0.73
C LEU A 45 5.14 -4.89 0.70
N LEU A 46 5.20 -4.05 1.72
CA LEU A 46 5.10 -4.47 3.12
C LEU A 46 3.74 -5.12 3.43
N MET A 47 2.66 -4.60 2.84
CA MET A 47 1.35 -5.25 2.93
C MET A 47 1.31 -6.60 2.23
N ASP A 48 1.78 -6.69 0.99
CA ASP A 48 1.80 -7.95 0.24
C ASP A 48 2.66 -9.00 0.99
N LEU A 49 3.72 -8.57 1.69
CA LEU A 49 4.54 -9.44 2.53
C LEU A 49 3.83 -9.83 3.84
N ALA A 50 3.08 -8.93 4.46
CA ALA A 50 2.30 -9.23 5.66
C ALA A 50 1.13 -10.18 5.36
N ASP A 51 0.45 -9.99 4.22
CA ASP A 51 -0.62 -10.86 3.72
C ASP A 51 -0.08 -12.26 3.40
N ARG A 52 1.18 -12.34 2.92
CA ARG A 52 1.89 -13.60 2.71
C ARG A 52 2.40 -14.25 4.00
N GLN A 53 2.68 -13.50 5.07
CA GLN A 53 3.05 -14.09 6.35
C GLN A 53 1.86 -14.73 7.07
N GLU A 54 0.64 -14.26 6.83
CA GLU A 54 -0.58 -14.85 7.42
C GLU A 54 -0.92 -16.25 6.88
N VAL A 55 -0.34 -16.66 5.73
CA VAL A 55 -0.54 -18.00 5.14
C VAL A 55 0.52 -19.05 5.52
N ASP A 56 1.56 -18.68 6.26
CA ASP A 56 2.62 -19.59 6.71
C ASP A 56 2.53 -19.99 8.21
N GLU A 57 1.53 -19.49 8.95
CA GLU A 57 1.30 -19.85 10.37
C GLU A 57 0.41 -21.09 10.60
N ASP A 58 -0.11 -21.73 9.56
CA ASP A 58 -0.66 -23.10 9.67
C ASP A 58 0.40 -24.13 9.26
N GLY A 59 1.52 -24.08 9.99
CA GLY A 59 2.42 -25.20 10.16
C GLY A 59 1.64 -26.38 10.77
N ASN A 60 1.16 -27.24 9.89
CA ASN A 60 0.50 -28.51 10.21
C ASN A 60 1.46 -29.38 11.05
N TYR A 61 1.28 -29.38 12.39
CA TYR A 61 1.94 -30.26 13.35
C TYR A 61 1.18 -31.59 13.50
#